data_AF-A0A3Q1CH54-F1
#
_entry.id   AF-A0A3Q1CH54-F1
#
_cell.length_a   1.000
_cell.length_b   1.000
_cell.length_c   1.000
_cell.angle_alpha   90.00
_cell.angle_beta   90.00
_cell.angle_gamma   90.00
#
_symmetry.space_group_name_H-M   'P 1'
#
loop_
_entity.id
_entity.type
_entity.pdbx_description
1 polymer ?
#
loop_
_entity_poly.entity_id
_entity_poly.type
_entity_poly.pdbx_seq_one_letter_code
_entity_poly.pdbx_strand_id
1 'polypeptide(L)'
;LPTKIKGTSFSCDDLASLKAPLDIPIPDPAKEEAKRKKKEEKEAKDGKKDKDSDKEDEDSGPPCGPICTNERVENLLQQVKSEIQTLKEKLNTVSMWVQLQIPRVEDGNNFGVAVQEKVFELLTNTRTKIEGFQTQISKYYNDRGDAVAKAAKLSHVGDYRQLVHELDQYQYRELRLVVLDIRSTYAVLFDIINKNYDKIKKPRGDGKALIY
;
A
#
# COMPACT_ATOMS: atom_id res chain seq x y z
N LEU A 1 -4.80 -9.39 -17.48
CA LEU A 1 -3.55 -9.11 -16.72
C LEU A 1 -2.37 -8.69 -17.61
N PRO A 2 -1.85 -9.50 -18.55
CA PRO A 2 -0.69 -9.10 -19.37
C PRO A 2 -0.92 -7.84 -20.24
N THR A 3 -2.16 -7.56 -20.65
CA THR A 3 -2.56 -6.33 -21.36
C THR A 3 -2.60 -5.08 -20.48
N LYS A 4 -2.83 -5.19 -19.16
CA LYS A 4 -2.87 -4.04 -18.24
C LYS A 4 -1.47 -3.51 -17.91
N ILE A 5 -0.46 -4.39 -17.87
CA ILE A 5 0.96 -4.01 -17.69
C ILE A 5 1.50 -3.28 -18.93
N LYS A 6 0.97 -3.61 -20.11
CA LYS A 6 1.25 -2.89 -21.37
C LYS A 6 0.39 -1.64 -21.54
N GLY A 7 -0.53 -1.35 -20.62
CA GLY A 7 -1.29 -0.11 -20.61
C GLY A 7 -0.37 1.05 -20.29
N THR A 8 -0.54 2.16 -21.01
CA THR A 8 0.21 3.42 -20.86
C THR A 8 0.33 3.92 -19.42
N SER A 9 -0.54 3.45 -18.50
CA SER A 9 -0.57 3.79 -17.08
C SER A 9 0.73 3.54 -16.30
N PHE A 10 1.50 2.50 -16.63
CA PHE A 10 2.81 2.22 -15.99
C PHE A 10 4.01 2.52 -16.90
N SER A 11 3.79 3.27 -17.98
CA SER A 11 4.80 3.72 -18.93
C SER A 11 5.18 5.18 -18.65
N CYS A 12 5.59 5.48 -17.42
CA CYS A 12 6.14 6.78 -17.07
C CYS A 12 7.66 6.74 -17.24
N ASP A 13 8.17 7.23 -18.37
CA ASP A 13 9.61 7.29 -18.64
C ASP A 13 10.30 8.39 -17.83
N ASP A 14 9.54 9.43 -17.46
CA ASP A 14 10.01 10.54 -16.63
C ASP A 14 9.25 10.64 -15.31
N LEU A 15 9.94 10.33 -14.21
CA LEU A 15 9.41 10.42 -12.86
C LEU A 15 9.14 11.86 -12.42
N ALA A 16 9.74 12.87 -13.05
CA ALA A 16 9.44 14.26 -12.74
C ALA A 16 7.98 14.60 -13.05
N SER A 17 7.39 13.93 -14.04
CA SER A 17 5.97 14.10 -14.39
C SER A 17 5.00 13.56 -13.33
N LEU A 18 5.48 12.79 -12.34
CA LEU A 18 4.68 12.33 -11.19
C LEU A 18 4.58 13.37 -10.07
N LYS A 19 5.32 14.48 -10.13
CA LYS A 19 5.27 15.51 -9.07
C LYS A 19 3.90 16.20 -9.06
N ALA A 20 3.11 15.94 -8.03
CA ALA A 20 1.88 16.67 -7.78
C ALA A 20 2.17 18.11 -7.31
N PRO A 21 1.30 19.09 -7.62
CA PRO A 21 1.40 20.43 -7.06
C PRO A 21 1.39 20.42 -5.53
N LEU A 22 2.25 21.24 -4.91
CA LEU A 22 2.36 21.38 -3.47
C LEU A 22 2.38 22.87 -3.10
N ASP A 23 1.18 23.48 -3.11
CA ASP A 23 0.96 24.92 -2.96
C ASP A 23 1.05 25.41 -1.50
N ILE A 24 2.16 25.06 -0.85
CA ILE A 24 2.49 25.53 0.49
C ILE A 24 3.32 26.82 0.32
N PRO A 25 2.95 27.95 0.95
CA PRO A 25 3.73 29.19 0.85
C PRO A 25 5.17 29.01 1.35
N ILE A 26 6.16 29.51 0.60
CA ILE A 26 7.56 29.52 1.04
C ILE A 26 7.75 30.77 1.91
N PRO A 27 8.21 30.62 3.17
CA PRO A 27 8.42 31.76 4.06
C PRO A 27 9.55 32.65 3.54
N ASP A 28 9.27 33.95 3.49
CA ASP A 28 10.25 34.98 3.13
C ASP A 28 10.94 35.48 4.42
N PRO A 29 12.28 35.30 4.55
CA PRO A 29 13.01 35.68 5.76
C PRO A 29 12.77 37.13 6.18
N ALA A 30 12.70 38.06 5.22
CA ALA A 30 12.52 39.48 5.51
C ALA A 30 11.11 39.79 6.03
N LYS A 31 10.08 39.10 5.50
CA LYS A 31 8.69 39.24 5.96
C LYS A 31 8.47 38.60 7.31
N GLU A 32 9.13 37.47 7.58
CA GLU A 32 9.05 36.79 8.87
C GLU A 32 9.80 37.58 9.96
N GLU A 33 10.97 38.16 9.65
CA GLU A 33 11.67 39.06 10.57
C GLU A 33 10.83 40.31 10.87
N ALA A 34 10.18 40.91 9.87
CA ALA A 34 9.27 42.03 10.06
C ALA A 34 8.04 41.67 10.90
N LYS A 35 7.48 40.47 10.74
CA LYS A 35 6.40 39.95 11.60
C LYS A 35 6.86 39.78 13.04
N ARG A 36 8.06 39.21 13.26
CA ARG A 36 8.64 39.04 14.60
C ARG A 36 8.82 40.38 15.30
N LYS A 37 9.46 41.36 14.63
CA LYS A 37 9.62 42.73 15.16
C LYS A 37 8.27 43.38 15.51
N LYS A 38 7.25 43.22 14.66
CA LYS A 38 5.88 43.72 14.94
C LYS A 38 5.21 43.02 16.11
N LYS A 39 5.47 41.72 16.33
CA LYS A 39 4.93 40.97 17.48
C LYS A 39 5.60 41.42 18.78
N GLU A 40 6.93 41.55 18.77
CA GLU A 40 7.73 42.08 19.89
C GLU A 40 7.32 43.52 20.26
N GLU A 41 7.09 44.40 19.27
CA GLU A 41 6.61 45.76 19.51
C GLU A 41 5.18 45.83 20.09
N LYS A 42 4.30 44.88 19.72
CA LYS A 42 2.94 44.77 20.28
C LYS A 42 2.97 44.26 21.72
N GLU A 43 3.76 43.22 22.00
CA GLU A 43 3.96 42.67 23.34
C GLU A 43 4.64 43.65 24.29
N ALA A 44 5.49 44.54 23.78
CA ALA A 44 6.09 45.63 24.55
C ALA A 44 5.10 46.77 24.87
N LYS A 45 4.05 46.96 24.05
CA LYS A 45 3.03 48.01 24.23
C LYS A 45 1.84 47.56 25.08
N ASP A 46 1.41 46.31 24.95
CA ASP A 46 0.41 45.70 25.83
C ASP A 46 1.13 45.10 27.04
N GLY A 47 1.28 45.90 28.10
CA GLY A 47 1.96 45.49 29.33
C GLY A 47 1.47 44.14 29.86
N LYS A 48 2.32 43.11 29.72
CA LYS A 48 2.33 41.80 30.41
C LYS A 48 1.01 41.43 31.10
N LYS A 49 -0.04 41.15 30.33
CA LYS A 49 -1.23 40.43 30.81
C LYS A 49 -1.13 38.97 30.37
N ASP A 50 -0.96 38.13 31.38
CA ASP A 50 -1.15 36.68 31.49
C ASP A 50 -0.60 35.75 30.40
N LYS A 51 0.37 34.94 30.87
CA LYS A 51 0.86 33.71 30.24
C LYS A 51 -0.25 32.65 30.18
N ASP A 52 -1.11 32.71 29.17
CA ASP A 52 -1.93 31.54 28.79
C ASP A 52 -2.11 31.43 27.26
N SER A 53 -1.18 32.01 26.48
CA SER A 53 -1.26 32.07 25.02
C SER A 53 -0.68 30.86 24.27
N ASP A 54 -0.15 29.85 24.97
CA ASP A 54 0.35 28.61 24.33
C ASP A 54 -0.76 27.70 23.79
N LYS A 55 -2.04 28.02 24.05
CA LYS A 55 -3.19 27.27 23.51
C LYS A 55 -3.86 27.92 22.29
N GLU A 56 -3.53 29.16 21.95
CA GLU A 56 -4.18 29.86 20.82
C GLU A 56 -3.45 29.63 19.47
N ASP A 57 -2.19 29.22 19.48
CA ASP A 57 -1.45 28.87 18.24
C ASP A 57 -1.89 27.51 17.64
N GLU A 58 -2.62 26.67 18.38
CA GLU A 58 -3.16 25.39 17.85
C GLU A 58 -4.43 25.56 16.98
N ASP A 59 -5.14 26.71 17.05
CA ASP A 59 -6.41 26.93 16.34
C ASP A 59 -6.26 27.79 15.07
N SER A 60 -5.06 28.34 14.82
CA SER A 60 -4.77 28.90 13.51
C SER A 60 -4.59 27.74 12.52
N GLY A 61 -5.61 27.51 11.69
CA GLY A 61 -5.57 26.50 10.64
C GLY A 61 -4.28 26.58 9.80
N PRO A 62 -3.88 25.49 9.13
CA PRO A 62 -2.59 25.43 8.43
C PRO A 62 -2.40 26.63 7.49
N PRO A 63 -1.17 27.15 7.35
CA PRO A 63 -0.89 28.38 6.59
C PRO A 63 -1.06 28.23 5.07
N CYS A 64 -1.70 27.16 4.59
CA CYS A 64 -1.87 26.82 3.19
C CYS A 64 -3.32 26.40 2.90
N GLY A 65 -3.71 26.50 1.62
CA GLY A 65 -4.97 25.95 1.13
C GLY A 65 -4.99 24.41 1.16
N PRO A 66 -6.10 23.78 0.74
CA PRO A 66 -6.21 22.34 0.68
C PRO A 66 -5.16 21.73 -0.27
N ILE A 67 -4.40 20.75 0.22
CA ILE A 67 -3.42 20.01 -0.58
C ILE A 67 -4.06 18.68 -1.02
N CYS A 68 -4.19 18.49 -2.33
CA CYS A 68 -4.84 17.31 -2.89
C CYS A 68 -3.94 16.05 -2.86
N THR A 69 -4.55 14.89 -3.09
CA THR A 69 -3.84 13.64 -3.36
C THR A 69 -3.15 13.70 -4.72
N ASN A 70 -2.16 12.84 -4.93
CA ASN A 70 -1.52 12.71 -6.24
C ASN A 70 -2.43 11.92 -7.17
N GLU A 71 -3.12 12.59 -8.10
CA GLU A 71 -4.12 11.98 -8.98
C GLU A 71 -3.57 10.82 -9.83
N ARG A 72 -2.31 10.92 -10.28
CA ARG A 72 -1.68 9.84 -11.06
C ARG A 72 -1.47 8.59 -10.21
N VAL A 73 -0.93 8.76 -9.01
CA VAL A 73 -0.74 7.66 -8.08
C VAL A 73 -2.10 7.10 -7.63
N GLU A 74 -3.09 7.95 -7.40
CA GLU A 74 -4.45 7.56 -7.02
C GLU A 74 -5.12 6.68 -8.10
N ASN A 75 -5.03 7.09 -9.37
CA ASN A 75 -5.57 6.32 -10.49
C ASN A 75 -4.93 4.93 -10.60
N LEU A 76 -3.63 4.81 -10.32
CA LEU A 76 -2.94 3.53 -10.27
C LEU A 76 -3.34 2.71 -9.05
N LEU A 77 -3.45 3.34 -7.89
CA LEU A 77 -3.91 2.71 -6.65
C LEU A 77 -5.27 2.06 -6.85
N GLN A 78 -6.23 2.74 -7.47
CA GLN A 78 -7.57 2.18 -7.73
C GLN A 78 -7.52 0.93 -8.61
N GLN A 79 -6.69 0.96 -9.67
CA GLN A 79 -6.49 -0.20 -10.54
C GLN A 79 -5.84 -1.38 -9.79
N VAL A 80 -4.77 -1.12 -9.03
CA VAL A 80 -4.06 -2.16 -8.27
C VAL A 80 -4.92 -2.73 -7.15
N LYS A 81 -5.67 -1.89 -6.41
CA LYS A 81 -6.63 -2.33 -5.38
C LYS A 81 -7.63 -3.34 -5.93
N SER A 82 -8.18 -3.08 -7.12
CA SER A 82 -9.12 -3.99 -7.78
C SER A 82 -8.49 -5.34 -8.14
N GLU A 83 -7.25 -5.34 -8.65
CA GLU A 83 -6.52 -6.57 -8.97
C GLU A 83 -6.15 -7.38 -7.71
N ILE A 84 -5.72 -6.69 -6.63
CA ILE A 84 -5.47 -7.30 -5.32
C ILE A 84 -6.74 -8.00 -4.82
N GLN A 85 -7.88 -7.30 -4.83
CA GLN A 85 -9.14 -7.84 -4.35
C GLN A 85 -9.57 -9.08 -5.14
N THR A 86 -9.48 -9.01 -6.46
CA THR A 86 -9.79 -10.15 -7.34
C THR A 86 -8.90 -11.35 -7.01
N LEU A 87 -7.58 -11.14 -6.87
CA LEU A 87 -6.66 -12.22 -6.52
C LEU A 87 -6.97 -12.81 -5.13
N LYS A 88 -7.32 -12.00 -4.13
CA LYS A 88 -7.72 -12.49 -2.80
C LYS A 88 -8.94 -13.41 -2.88
N GLU A 89 -9.97 -13.03 -3.64
CA GLU A 89 -11.17 -13.84 -3.81
C GLU A 89 -10.90 -15.17 -4.50
N LYS A 90 -10.11 -15.15 -5.59
CA LYS A 90 -9.70 -16.36 -6.30
C LYS A 90 -8.85 -17.26 -5.42
N LEU A 91 -7.89 -16.69 -4.69
CA LEU A 91 -7.06 -17.42 -3.76
C LEU A 91 -7.90 -18.08 -2.66
N ASN A 92 -8.83 -17.36 -2.05
CA ASN A 92 -9.73 -17.91 -1.03
C ASN A 92 -10.57 -19.06 -1.57
N THR A 93 -11.08 -18.94 -2.80
CA THR A 93 -11.84 -20.00 -3.47
C THR A 93 -11.01 -21.28 -3.64
N VAL A 94 -9.78 -21.13 -4.14
CA VAL A 94 -8.87 -22.28 -4.36
C VAL A 94 -8.40 -22.88 -3.04
N SER A 95 -8.06 -22.06 -2.04
CA SER A 95 -7.70 -22.54 -0.70
C SER A 95 -8.82 -23.37 -0.07
N MET A 96 -10.07 -22.89 -0.15
CA MET A 96 -11.23 -23.63 0.34
C MET A 96 -11.40 -24.95 -0.42
N TRP A 97 -11.26 -24.93 -1.75
CA TRP A 97 -11.34 -26.15 -2.55
C TRP A 97 -10.30 -27.19 -2.12
N VAL A 98 -9.01 -26.80 -1.99
CA VAL A 98 -7.94 -27.72 -1.53
C VAL A 98 -8.25 -28.28 -0.15
N GLN A 99 -8.70 -27.43 0.78
CA GLN A 99 -9.02 -27.84 2.15
C GLN A 99 -10.16 -28.88 2.19
N LEU A 100 -11.18 -28.71 1.34
CA LEU A 100 -12.28 -29.66 1.20
C LEU A 100 -11.87 -30.98 0.52
N GLN A 101 -10.70 -31.04 -0.13
CA GLN A 101 -10.17 -32.30 -0.67
C GLN A 101 -9.39 -33.12 0.36
N ILE A 102 -9.13 -32.60 1.56
CA ILE A 102 -8.37 -33.32 2.58
C ILE A 102 -9.22 -34.50 3.09
N PRO A 103 -8.72 -35.76 2.99
CA PRO A 103 -9.47 -36.94 3.38
C PRO A 103 -9.43 -37.13 4.91
N ARG A 104 -10.20 -38.10 5.41
CA ARG A 104 -10.13 -38.52 6.82
C ARG A 104 -8.69 -38.89 7.20
N VAL A 105 -8.24 -38.49 8.39
CA VAL A 105 -6.92 -38.87 8.94
C VAL A 105 -6.82 -40.39 9.11
N GLU A 106 -5.71 -40.96 8.65
CA GLU A 106 -5.37 -42.40 8.75
C GLU A 106 -3.87 -42.53 9.03
N ASP A 107 -3.43 -43.67 9.58
CA ASP A 107 -2.03 -43.90 9.95
C ASP A 107 -1.08 -44.06 8.75
N GLY A 108 -1.61 -44.43 7.58
CA GLY A 108 -0.83 -44.73 6.38
C GLY A 108 -1.41 -44.10 5.10
N ASN A 109 -0.68 -44.23 3.99
CA ASN A 109 -1.08 -43.70 2.68
C ASN A 109 -1.30 -42.17 2.65
N ASN A 110 -0.45 -41.42 3.36
CA ASN A 110 -0.57 -39.96 3.53
C ASN A 110 0.31 -39.13 2.56
N PHE A 111 0.98 -39.75 1.58
CA PHE A 111 1.81 -39.00 0.64
C PHE A 111 1.00 -37.93 -0.14
N GLY A 112 -0.18 -38.28 -0.65
CA GLY A 112 -1.03 -37.30 -1.33
C GLY A 112 -1.55 -36.20 -0.40
N VAL A 113 -1.76 -36.51 0.89
CA VAL A 113 -2.12 -35.51 1.90
C VAL A 113 -0.96 -34.55 2.14
N ALA A 114 0.28 -35.04 2.23
CA ALA A 114 1.46 -34.19 2.32
C ALA A 114 1.64 -33.27 1.09
N VAL A 115 1.26 -33.74 -0.11
CA VAL A 115 1.20 -32.89 -1.31
C VAL A 115 0.14 -31.79 -1.17
N GLN A 116 -1.06 -32.12 -0.67
CA GLN A 116 -2.10 -31.13 -0.38
C GLN A 116 -1.63 -30.09 0.63
N GLU A 117 -1.01 -30.52 1.73
CA GLU A 117 -0.45 -29.64 2.76
C GLU A 117 0.59 -28.69 2.17
N LYS A 118 1.50 -29.19 1.31
CA LYS A 118 2.53 -28.34 0.71
C LYS A 118 1.95 -27.29 -0.24
N VAL A 119 0.93 -27.65 -1.02
CA VAL A 119 0.22 -26.70 -1.89
C VAL A 119 -0.54 -25.69 -1.04
N PHE A 120 -1.19 -26.13 0.04
CA PHE A 120 -1.95 -25.28 0.94
C PHE A 120 -1.06 -24.28 1.71
N GLU A 121 0.14 -24.71 2.11
CA GLU A 121 1.17 -23.83 2.70
C GLU A 121 1.52 -22.68 1.75
N LEU A 122 1.74 -22.97 0.46
CA LEU A 122 2.02 -21.93 -0.54
C LEU A 122 0.83 -20.98 -0.73
N LEU A 123 -0.40 -21.50 -0.75
CA LEU A 123 -1.61 -20.67 -0.84
C LEU A 123 -1.71 -19.73 0.37
N THR A 124 -1.41 -20.23 1.57
CA THR A 124 -1.42 -19.46 2.82
C THR A 124 -0.35 -18.37 2.81
N ASN A 125 0.89 -18.71 2.44
CA ASN A 125 1.98 -17.74 2.33
C ASN A 125 1.67 -16.65 1.29
N THR A 126 1.04 -17.04 0.18
CA THR A 126 0.58 -16.11 -0.85
C THR A 126 -0.49 -15.16 -0.31
N ARG A 127 -1.42 -15.65 0.51
CA ARG A 127 -2.45 -14.81 1.13
C ARG A 127 -1.82 -13.74 2.03
N THR A 128 -0.88 -14.13 2.88
CA THR A 128 -0.14 -13.20 3.75
C THR A 128 0.59 -12.13 2.93
N LYS A 129 1.24 -12.52 1.82
CA LYS A 129 1.90 -11.57 0.92
C LYS A 129 0.92 -10.54 0.34
N ILE A 130 -0.25 -10.98 -0.11
CA ILE A 130 -1.27 -10.09 -0.69
C ILE A 130 -1.87 -9.16 0.37
N GLU A 131 -2.06 -9.63 1.59
CA GLU A 131 -2.47 -8.78 2.73
C GLU A 131 -1.43 -7.68 3.01
N GLY A 132 -0.14 -7.99 2.87
CA GLY A 132 0.95 -7.00 2.94
C GLY A 132 0.87 -5.91 1.86
N PHE A 133 0.43 -6.22 0.65
CA PHE A 133 0.20 -5.19 -0.37
C PHE A 133 -0.91 -4.21 0.02
N GLN A 134 -1.96 -4.73 0.67
CA GLN A 134 -3.07 -3.91 1.12
C GLN A 134 -2.67 -2.97 2.26
N THR A 135 -1.85 -3.43 3.21
CA THR A 135 -1.36 -2.58 4.32
C THR A 135 -0.40 -1.50 3.82
N GLN A 136 0.45 -1.80 2.84
CA GLN A 136 1.37 -0.82 2.23
C GLN A 136 0.61 0.34 1.55
N ILE A 137 -0.57 0.08 0.98
CA ILE A 137 -1.42 1.14 0.39
C ILE A 137 -1.90 2.12 1.47
N SER A 138 -2.40 1.60 2.60
CA SER A 138 -2.84 2.46 3.71
C SER A 138 -1.67 3.26 4.29
N LYS A 139 -0.49 2.65 4.36
CA LYS A 139 0.73 3.29 4.83
C LYS A 139 1.11 4.49 3.95
N TYR A 140 1.01 4.38 2.63
CA TYR A 140 1.29 5.52 1.73
C TYR A 140 0.43 6.76 2.06
N TYR A 141 -0.87 6.60 2.27
CA TYR A 141 -1.73 7.74 2.61
C TYR A 141 -1.34 8.36 3.96
N ASN A 142 -0.99 7.53 4.95
CA ASN A 142 -0.56 8.00 6.26
C ASN A 142 0.78 8.74 6.18
N ASP A 143 1.81 8.12 5.60
CA ASP A 143 3.15 8.69 5.46
C ASP A 143 3.11 9.99 4.64
N ARG A 144 2.35 10.01 3.54
CA ARG A 144 2.19 11.21 2.70
C ARG A 144 1.44 12.31 3.45
N GLY A 145 0.37 11.95 4.17
CA GLY A 145 -0.40 12.89 4.99
C GLY A 145 0.47 13.57 6.04
N ASP A 146 1.28 12.78 6.75
CA ASP A 146 2.23 13.27 7.75
C ASP A 146 3.31 14.16 7.14
N ALA A 147 3.84 13.78 5.97
CA ALA A 147 4.82 14.60 5.24
C ALA A 147 4.23 15.96 4.81
N VAL A 148 3.00 15.97 4.27
CA VAL A 148 2.28 17.19 3.91
C VAL A 148 2.01 18.06 5.14
N ALA A 149 1.55 17.47 6.24
CA ALA A 149 1.29 18.20 7.48
C ALA A 149 2.56 18.85 8.03
N LYS A 150 3.69 18.13 8.01
CA LYS A 150 5.00 18.69 8.41
C LYS A 150 5.47 19.78 7.45
N ALA A 151 5.29 19.61 6.14
CA ALA A 151 5.63 20.63 5.15
C ALA A 151 4.82 21.92 5.34
N ALA A 152 3.54 21.81 5.73
CA ALA A 152 2.68 22.96 5.99
C ALA A 152 3.04 23.67 7.30
N LYS A 153 3.25 22.91 8.38
CA LYS A 153 3.59 23.46 9.71
C LYS A 153 5.01 24.03 9.77
N LEU A 154 5.96 23.38 9.12
CA LEU A 154 7.38 23.72 9.11
C LEU A 154 7.80 24.16 7.71
N SER A 155 7.12 25.17 7.17
CA SER A 155 7.27 25.62 5.77
C SER A 155 8.67 26.08 5.37
N HIS A 156 9.53 26.39 6.35
CA HIS A 156 10.95 26.74 6.19
C HIS A 156 11.84 25.52 5.94
N VAL A 157 11.39 24.30 6.27
CA VAL A 157 12.12 23.06 6.05
C VAL A 157 11.77 22.49 4.68
N GLY A 158 12.65 22.74 3.70
CA GLY A 158 12.45 22.30 2.31
C GLY A 158 12.36 20.77 2.15
N ASP A 159 13.03 20.01 3.01
CA ASP A 159 13.07 18.54 2.93
C ASP A 159 11.70 17.88 3.06
N TYR A 160 10.77 18.47 3.81
CA TYR A 160 9.41 17.90 3.90
C TYR A 160 8.64 18.02 2.59
N ARG A 161 8.89 19.06 1.79
CA ARG A 161 8.31 19.17 0.43
C ARG A 161 8.90 18.11 -0.49
N GLN A 162 10.21 17.91 -0.43
CA GLN A 162 10.87 16.85 -1.19
C GLN A 162 10.37 15.46 -0.77
N LEU A 163 10.20 15.22 0.53
CA LEU A 163 9.69 13.96 1.06
C LEU A 163 8.31 13.59 0.48
N VAL A 164 7.39 14.55 0.33
CA VAL A 164 6.09 14.31 -0.32
C VAL A 164 6.29 13.78 -1.75
N HIS A 165 7.19 14.38 -2.52
CA HIS A 165 7.46 13.96 -3.90
C HIS A 165 8.23 12.63 -3.99
N GLU A 166 9.13 12.35 -3.04
CA GLU A 166 9.81 11.05 -2.95
C GLU A 166 8.83 9.93 -2.60
N LEU A 167 7.88 10.16 -1.68
CA LEU A 167 6.83 9.20 -1.34
C LEU A 167 5.94 8.90 -2.55
N ASP A 168 5.58 9.92 -3.35
CA ASP A 168 4.79 9.74 -4.57
C ASP A 168 5.54 8.88 -5.62
N GLN A 169 6.83 9.15 -5.85
CA GLN A 169 7.65 8.37 -6.79
C GLN A 169 7.91 6.95 -6.29
N TYR A 170 8.17 6.79 -4.98
CA TYR A 170 8.33 5.49 -4.35
C TYR A 170 7.06 4.66 -4.53
N GLN A 171 5.89 5.23 -4.22
CA GLN A 171 4.63 4.53 -4.34
C GLN A 171 4.33 4.10 -5.79
N TYR A 172 4.64 4.95 -6.78
CA TYR A 172 4.50 4.57 -8.18
C TYR A 172 5.34 3.32 -8.53
N ARG A 173 6.61 3.29 -8.10
CA ARG A 173 7.50 2.15 -8.35
C ARG A 173 7.01 0.89 -7.63
N GLU A 174 6.58 1.02 -6.38
CA GLU A 174 6.01 -0.09 -5.61
C GLU A 174 4.76 -0.66 -6.27
N LEU A 175 3.83 0.18 -6.74
CA LEU A 175 2.64 -0.30 -7.44
C LEU A 175 2.97 -1.08 -8.71
N ARG A 176 4.02 -0.68 -9.44
CA ARG A 176 4.50 -1.42 -10.60
C ARG A 176 5.03 -2.80 -10.19
N LEU A 177 5.77 -2.89 -9.10
CA LEU A 177 6.25 -4.17 -8.56
C LEU A 177 5.09 -5.06 -8.10
N VAL A 178 4.10 -4.52 -7.39
CA VAL A 178 2.90 -5.24 -6.96
C VAL A 178 2.17 -5.87 -8.14
N VAL A 179 2.01 -5.14 -9.25
CA VAL A 179 1.34 -5.68 -10.45
C VAL A 179 2.14 -6.83 -11.08
N LEU A 180 3.47 -6.71 -11.14
CA LEU A 180 4.33 -7.78 -11.62
C LEU A 180 4.24 -9.01 -10.72
N ASP A 181 4.18 -8.80 -9.40
CA ASP A 181 4.03 -9.85 -8.41
C ASP A 181 2.68 -10.55 -8.52
N ILE A 182 1.57 -9.82 -8.67
CA ILE A 182 0.25 -10.40 -8.91
C ILE A 182 0.28 -11.34 -10.13
N ARG A 183 0.88 -10.90 -11.23
CA ARG A 183 1.02 -11.73 -12.44
C ARG A 183 1.83 -12.99 -12.15
N SER A 184 2.99 -12.85 -11.51
CA SER A 184 3.86 -13.98 -11.16
C SER A 184 3.16 -14.95 -10.21
N THR A 185 2.41 -14.45 -9.25
CA THR A 185 1.60 -15.26 -8.32
C THR A 185 0.59 -16.12 -9.07
N TYR A 186 -0.18 -15.55 -10.02
CA TYR A 186 -1.10 -16.35 -10.82
C TYR A 186 -0.39 -17.48 -11.58
N ALA A 187 0.78 -17.20 -12.17
CA ALA A 187 1.54 -18.21 -12.90
C ALA A 187 2.06 -19.33 -11.98
N VAL A 188 2.62 -18.98 -10.82
CA VAL A 188 3.14 -19.95 -9.84
C VAL A 188 2.01 -20.82 -9.28
N LEU A 189 0.89 -20.22 -8.89
CA LEU A 189 -0.27 -20.96 -8.38
C LEU A 189 -0.85 -21.90 -9.45
N PHE A 190 -0.97 -21.42 -10.69
CA PHE A 190 -1.44 -22.26 -11.78
C PHE A 190 -0.49 -23.44 -12.03
N ASP A 191 0.81 -23.21 -12.09
CA ASP A 191 1.82 -24.24 -12.35
C ASP A 191 1.79 -25.34 -11.28
N ILE A 192 1.87 -24.97 -10.00
CA ILE A 192 1.93 -25.94 -8.91
C ILE A 192 0.63 -26.72 -8.75
N ILE A 193 -0.54 -26.08 -8.94
CA ILE A 193 -1.83 -26.77 -8.84
C ILE A 193 -1.97 -27.77 -9.98
N ASN A 194 -1.64 -27.39 -11.21
CA ASN A 194 -1.78 -28.30 -12.36
C ASN A 194 -0.82 -29.49 -12.26
N LYS A 195 0.45 -29.25 -11.91
CA LYS A 195 1.44 -30.33 -11.75
C LYS A 195 1.04 -31.36 -10.70
N ASN A 196 0.29 -30.94 -9.68
CA ASN A 196 -0.10 -31.78 -8.55
C ASN A 196 -1.59 -32.13 -8.54
N TYR A 197 -2.33 -31.82 -9.61
CA TYR A 197 -3.80 -31.85 -9.63
C TYR A 197 -4.38 -33.19 -9.21
N ASP A 198 -3.83 -34.29 -9.72
CA ASP A 198 -4.32 -35.65 -9.40
C ASP A 198 -4.15 -35.99 -7.92
N LYS A 199 -3.03 -35.58 -7.31
CA LYS A 199 -2.78 -35.79 -5.87
C LYS A 199 -3.60 -34.86 -5.00
N ILE A 200 -3.89 -33.65 -5.46
CA ILE A 200 -4.79 -32.73 -4.75
C ILE A 200 -6.22 -33.28 -4.76
N LYS A 201 -6.70 -33.78 -5.91
CA LYS A 201 -8.08 -34.28 -6.07
C LYS A 201 -8.28 -35.66 -5.48
N LYS A 202 -7.29 -36.55 -5.60
CA LYS A 202 -7.34 -37.96 -5.18
C LYS A 202 -6.06 -38.31 -4.40
N PRO A 203 -5.89 -37.80 -3.17
CA PRO A 203 -4.66 -37.98 -2.39
C PRO A 203 -4.32 -39.45 -2.10
N ARG A 204 -5.34 -40.31 -2.01
CA ARG A 204 -5.21 -41.77 -1.80
C ARG A 204 -5.50 -42.62 -3.04
N GLY A 205 -5.68 -41.98 -4.21
CA GLY A 205 -6.09 -42.62 -5.46
C GLY A 205 -7.59 -42.90 -5.54
N ASP A 206 -8.03 -43.52 -6.63
CA ASP A 206 -9.35 -44.16 -6.71
C ASP A 206 -9.26 -45.42 -5.86
N GLY A 207 -9.93 -45.41 -4.70
CA GLY A 207 -9.81 -46.48 -3.72
C GLY A 207 -9.81 -47.86 -4.37
N LYS A 208 -8.89 -48.74 -3.95
CA LYS A 208 -9.11 -50.16 -4.19
C LYS A 208 -10.49 -50.48 -3.63
N ALA A 209 -11.41 -50.87 -4.50
CA ALA A 209 -12.66 -51.48 -4.10
C ALA A 209 -12.33 -52.51 -3.01
N LEU A 210 -13.08 -52.48 -1.91
CA LEU A 210 -13.12 -53.60 -0.99
C LEU A 210 -13.54 -54.81 -1.83
N ILE A 211 -12.57 -55.62 -2.24
CA ILE A 211 -12.84 -56.92 -2.85
C ILE A 211 -13.32 -57.77 -1.66
N TYR A 212 -14.64 -57.85 -1.52
CA TYR A 212 -15.32 -58.76 -0.60
C TYR A 212 -15.36 -60.16 -1.20
#